data_AF-A0A7S2ED05-F1
#
_entry.id   AF-A0A7S2ED05-F1
#
_cell.length_a   1.000
_cell.length_b   1.000
_cell.length_c   1.000
_cell.angle_alpha   90.00
_cell.angle_beta   90.00
_cell.angle_gamma   90.00
#
_symmetry.space_group_name_H-M   'P 1'
#
loop_
_entity.id
_entity.type
_entity.pdbx_description
1 polymer ?
#
loop_
_entity_poly.entity_id
_entity_poly.type
_entity_poly.pdbx_seq_one_letter_code
_entity_poly.pdbx_strand_id
1 'polypeptide(L)'
;WKKRKKKKRRTRTKSRAKLNPLLDWTYDDVWSYIRINSVPYNPLHDRGYKSVGDTLTTVPVGPDDPERSGRFKGLNRTECGIHAHLAKVKKMKEEAKLRGEAFEGPKLPCPDCVELDET
;
A
#
# COMPACT_ATOMS: atom_id res chain seq x y z
N TRP A 1 -24.84 3.62 -14.79
CA TRP A 1 -24.54 2.91 -13.51
C TRP A 1 -23.22 2.14 -13.66
N LYS A 2 -22.11 2.63 -13.09
CA LYS A 2 -20.76 2.07 -13.35
C LYS A 2 -20.65 0.70 -12.67
N LYS A 3 -20.42 -0.37 -13.45
CA LYS A 3 -20.21 -1.74 -12.96
C LYS A 3 -19.08 -1.77 -11.91
N ARG A 4 -19.40 -1.96 -10.63
CA ARG A 4 -18.40 -2.23 -9.57
C ARG A 4 -17.65 -3.51 -9.95
N LYS A 5 -16.33 -3.45 -10.06
CA LYS A 5 -15.49 -4.65 -10.28
C LYS A 5 -15.73 -5.62 -9.11
N LYS A 6 -16.04 -6.89 -9.39
CA LYS A 6 -16.25 -7.92 -8.37
C LYS A 6 -14.98 -8.06 -7.51
N LYS A 7 -15.11 -7.87 -6.19
CA LYS A 7 -14.04 -8.20 -5.22
C LYS A 7 -13.73 -9.70 -5.34
N LYS A 8 -12.46 -10.10 -5.31
CA LYS A 8 -12.05 -11.52 -5.46
C LYS A 8 -11.40 -12.02 -4.16
N ARG A 9 -12.04 -13.00 -3.50
CA ARG A 9 -11.47 -13.69 -2.31
C ARG A 9 -10.18 -14.42 -2.63
N ARG A 10 -10.10 -15.03 -3.80
CA ARG A 10 -8.91 -15.74 -4.28
C ARG A 10 -8.53 -15.29 -5.68
N THR A 11 -7.25 -15.01 -5.90
CA THR A 11 -6.68 -14.84 -7.25
C THR A 11 -5.48 -15.75 -7.40
N ARG A 12 -5.27 -16.28 -8.61
CA ARG A 12 -4.14 -17.17 -8.91
C ARG A 12 -3.42 -16.62 -10.15
N THR A 13 -2.13 -16.35 -10.02
CA THR A 13 -1.24 -16.09 -11.14
C THR A 13 -0.44 -17.35 -11.44
N LYS A 14 0.37 -17.34 -12.50
CA LYS A 14 1.24 -18.47 -12.85
C LYS A 14 2.22 -18.86 -11.73
N SER A 15 2.61 -17.90 -10.88
CA SER A 15 3.63 -18.09 -9.83
C SER A 15 3.13 -17.98 -8.39
N ARG A 16 1.95 -17.39 -8.13
CA ARG A 16 1.46 -17.14 -6.76
C ARG A 16 -0.06 -17.18 -6.66
N ALA A 17 -0.56 -17.76 -5.57
CA ALA A 17 -1.94 -17.59 -5.14
C ALA A 17 -2.05 -16.46 -4.11
N LYS A 18 -3.06 -15.58 -4.25
CA LYS A 18 -3.43 -14.56 -3.27
C LYS A 18 -4.79 -14.91 -2.69
N LEU A 19 -4.85 -15.00 -1.36
CA LEU A 19 -6.09 -15.17 -0.61
C LEU A 19 -6.33 -13.90 0.23
N ASN A 20 -7.56 -13.39 0.23
CA ASN A 20 -7.98 -12.24 1.02
C ASN A 20 -9.05 -12.72 2.02
N PRO A 21 -8.67 -13.28 3.19
CA PRO A 21 -9.62 -13.84 4.15
C PRO A 21 -10.51 -12.76 4.78
N LEU A 22 -9.98 -11.55 4.96
CA LEU A 22 -10.67 -10.39 5.53
C LEU A 22 -11.35 -9.50 4.48
N LEU A 23 -11.66 -10.03 3.28
CA LEU A 23 -12.17 -9.22 2.16
C LEU A 23 -13.49 -8.50 2.45
N ASP A 24 -14.33 -9.16 3.24
CA ASP A 24 -15.68 -8.71 3.57
C ASP A 24 -15.73 -8.00 4.93
N TRP A 25 -14.62 -7.97 5.66
CA TRP A 25 -14.52 -7.23 6.91
C TRP A 25 -14.47 -5.73 6.64
N THR A 26 -15.21 -4.99 7.44
CA THR A 26 -15.11 -3.54 7.57
C THR A 26 -13.98 -3.16 8.52
N TYR A 27 -13.64 -1.87 8.57
CA TYR A 27 -12.68 -1.35 9.54
C TYR A 27 -13.12 -1.64 10.99
N ASP A 28 -14.41 -1.50 11.27
CA ASP A 28 -14.97 -1.73 12.60
C ASP A 28 -14.95 -3.20 12.99
N ASP A 29 -15.14 -4.12 12.04
CA ASP A 29 -15.01 -5.56 12.27
C ASP A 29 -13.58 -5.93 12.72
N VAL A 30 -12.57 -5.36 12.04
CA VAL A 30 -11.15 -5.56 12.39
C VAL A 30 -10.88 -5.08 13.81
N TRP A 31 -11.30 -3.86 14.15
CA TRP A 31 -11.07 -3.29 15.47
C TRP A 31 -11.84 -3.97 16.58
N SER A 32 -13.07 -4.43 16.30
CA SER A 32 -13.85 -5.22 17.24
C SER A 32 -13.14 -6.53 17.57
N TYR A 33 -12.59 -7.20 16.55
CA TYR A 33 -11.79 -8.41 16.75
C TYR A 33 -10.53 -8.14 17.58
N ILE A 34 -9.79 -7.08 17.28
CA ILE A 34 -8.58 -6.69 18.03
C ILE A 34 -8.91 -6.50 19.52
N ARG A 35 -9.97 -5.76 19.85
CA ARG A 35 -10.39 -5.49 21.23
C ARG A 35 -10.87 -6.75 21.96
N ILE A 36 -11.75 -7.53 21.35
CA ILE A 36 -12.33 -8.74 21.97
C ILE A 36 -11.22 -9.76 22.30
N ASN A 37 -10.24 -9.89 21.42
CA ASN A 37 -9.17 -10.88 21.56
C ASN A 37 -7.88 -10.29 22.16
N SER A 38 -7.89 -9.02 22.58
CA SER A 38 -6.74 -8.32 23.14
C SER A 38 -5.47 -8.47 22.28
N VAL A 39 -5.62 -8.35 20.96
CA VAL A 39 -4.51 -8.45 20.00
C VAL A 39 -3.65 -7.20 20.12
N PRO A 40 -2.32 -7.31 20.31
CA PRO A 40 -1.43 -6.16 20.26
C PRO A 40 -1.53 -5.46 18.90
N TYR A 41 -1.67 -4.13 18.91
CA TYR A 41 -1.72 -3.31 17.70
C TYR A 41 -0.68 -2.19 17.74
N ASN A 42 -0.46 -1.54 16.60
CA ASN A 42 0.54 -0.47 16.50
C ASN A 42 0.05 0.82 17.20
N PRO A 43 0.80 1.40 18.17
CA PRO A 43 0.42 2.63 18.87
C PRO A 43 0.20 3.85 17.97
N LEU A 44 0.71 3.84 16.74
CA LEU A 44 0.44 4.91 15.76
C LEU A 44 -1.06 5.02 15.42
N HIS A 45 -1.83 3.94 15.57
CA HIS A 45 -3.28 4.01 15.38
C HIS A 45 -3.95 4.99 16.35
N ASP A 46 -3.46 5.09 17.59
CA ASP A 46 -3.97 6.03 18.59
C ASP A 46 -3.59 7.49 18.26
N ARG A 47 -2.58 7.68 17.40
CA ARG A 47 -2.13 8.99 16.90
C ARG A 47 -2.79 9.39 15.58
N GLY A 48 -3.86 8.70 15.17
CA GLY A 48 -4.61 9.01 13.96
C GLY A 48 -4.09 8.34 12.68
N TYR A 49 -3.13 7.41 12.77
CA TYR A 49 -2.65 6.67 11.60
C TYR A 49 -3.55 5.46 11.32
N LYS A 50 -4.63 5.65 10.54
CA LYS A 50 -5.54 4.54 10.16
C LYS A 50 -4.89 3.51 9.23
N SER A 51 -3.92 3.91 8.40
CA SER A 51 -3.16 2.99 7.53
C SER A 51 -1.67 3.30 7.59
N VAL A 52 -0.88 2.35 8.09
CA VAL A 52 0.57 2.53 8.33
C VAL A 52 1.40 1.97 7.17
N GLY A 53 2.38 2.76 6.70
CA GLY A 53 3.30 2.43 5.62
C GLY A 53 4.71 2.95 5.90
N ASP A 54 5.40 3.40 4.85
CA ASP A 54 6.72 4.00 4.96
C ASP A 54 6.61 5.39 5.60
N THR A 55 7.62 5.77 6.38
CA THR A 55 7.69 7.02 7.14
C THR A 55 7.50 8.26 6.27
N LEU A 56 8.12 8.29 5.09
CA LEU A 56 8.09 9.43 4.17
C LEU A 56 6.75 9.61 3.43
N THR A 57 5.88 8.59 3.42
CA THR A 57 4.68 8.57 2.56
C THR A 57 3.40 8.23 3.30
N THR A 58 3.45 8.30 4.63
CA THR A 58 2.32 8.00 5.52
C THR A 58 2.09 9.17 6.46
N VAL A 59 0.85 9.67 6.51
CA VAL A 59 0.43 10.80 7.38
C VAL A 59 -0.82 10.42 8.19
N PRO A 60 -1.03 11.04 9.37
CA PRO A 60 -2.26 10.83 10.14
C PRO A 60 -3.47 11.41 9.40
N VAL A 61 -4.65 10.89 9.72
CA VAL A 61 -5.92 11.25 9.06
C VAL A 61 -6.99 11.54 10.11
N GLY A 62 -8.00 12.33 9.74
CA GLY A 62 -9.13 12.68 10.61
C GLY A 62 -10.08 11.50 10.86
N PRO A 63 -11.03 11.66 11.80
CA PRO A 63 -11.99 10.61 12.17
C PRO A 63 -12.92 10.19 11.03
N ASP A 64 -13.32 11.12 10.16
CA ASP A 64 -14.20 10.83 9.01
C ASP A 64 -13.44 10.50 7.72
N ASP A 65 -12.11 10.63 7.74
CA ASP A 65 -11.29 10.35 6.57
C ASP A 65 -11.26 8.85 6.23
N PRO A 66 -11.22 8.50 4.92
CA PRO A 66 -11.04 7.12 4.49
C PRO A 66 -9.76 6.50 5.06
N GLU A 67 -9.81 5.22 5.43
CA GLU A 67 -8.70 4.50 6.08
C GLU A 67 -7.33 4.69 5.40
N ARG A 68 -7.30 4.69 4.05
CA ARG A 68 -6.06 4.77 3.25
C ARG A 68 -5.74 6.17 2.72
N SER A 69 -6.49 7.21 3.09
CA SER A 69 -6.25 8.58 2.59
C SER A 69 -4.89 9.14 3.01
N GLY A 70 -4.34 8.64 4.12
CA GLY A 70 -3.01 9.01 4.63
C GLY A 70 -1.83 8.35 3.91
N ARG A 71 -2.06 7.47 2.93
CA ARG A 71 -1.00 6.77 2.18
C ARG A 71 -0.66 7.47 0.88
N PHE A 72 0.59 7.34 0.46
CA PHE A 72 1.10 7.87 -0.82
C PHE A 72 0.99 9.40 -0.92
N LYS A 73 1.11 10.11 0.21
CA LYS A 73 1.15 11.57 0.19
C LYS A 73 2.33 12.04 -0.68
N GLY A 74 2.06 12.95 -1.61
CA GLY A 74 3.07 13.42 -2.58
C GLY A 74 3.35 12.47 -3.75
N LEU A 75 2.62 11.36 -3.88
CA LEU A 75 2.82 10.37 -4.94
C LEU A 75 1.55 10.18 -5.77
N ASN A 76 1.71 10.11 -7.10
CA ASN A 76 0.62 9.77 -8.01
C ASN A 76 0.42 8.24 -8.11
N ARG A 77 0.13 7.59 -6.98
CA ARG A 77 -0.17 6.15 -6.92
C ARG A 77 -1.21 5.85 -5.85
N THR A 78 -2.03 4.83 -6.10
CA THR A 78 -3.09 4.38 -5.17
C THR A 78 -2.82 3.01 -4.57
N GLU A 79 -1.77 2.32 -5.05
CA GLU A 79 -1.44 0.97 -4.64
C GLU A 79 0.06 0.70 -4.62
N CYS A 80 0.49 -0.08 -3.62
CA CYS A 80 1.89 -0.44 -3.43
C CYS A 80 2.36 -1.46 -4.49
N GLY A 81 3.66 -1.44 -4.81
CA GLY A 81 4.30 -2.39 -5.73
C GLY A 81 4.12 -3.86 -5.35
N ILE A 82 3.91 -4.16 -4.06
CA ILE A 82 3.62 -5.50 -3.54
C ILE A 82 2.32 -6.09 -4.13
N HIS A 83 1.39 -5.21 -4.53
CA HIS A 83 0.09 -5.58 -5.07
C HIS A 83 -0.06 -5.23 -6.56
N ALA A 84 0.74 -4.29 -7.07
CA ALA A 84 0.75 -3.93 -8.48
C ALA A 84 1.23 -5.10 -9.35
N HIS A 85 0.60 -5.30 -10.50
CA HIS A 85 1.02 -6.33 -11.44
C HIS A 85 2.40 -6.00 -12.00
N LEU A 86 3.34 -6.95 -11.83
CA LEU A 86 4.65 -6.99 -12.50
C LEU A 86 4.58 -6.73 -14.01
N ALA A 87 3.41 -6.91 -14.63
CA ALA A 87 3.16 -6.59 -16.03
C ALA A 87 3.46 -5.11 -16.38
N LYS A 88 3.13 -4.15 -15.51
CA LYS A 88 3.43 -2.73 -15.76
C LYS A 88 4.93 -2.47 -15.72
N VAL A 89 5.62 -3.03 -14.73
CA VAL A 89 7.09 -2.97 -14.62
C VAL A 89 7.76 -3.64 -15.81
N LYS A 90 7.25 -4.80 -16.25
CA LYS A 90 7.76 -5.53 -17.42
C LYS A 90 7.62 -4.68 -18.69
N LYS A 91 6.47 -4.05 -18.90
CA LYS A 91 6.24 -3.13 -20.04
C LYS A 91 7.20 -1.93 -19.99
N MET A 92 7.36 -1.30 -18.83
CA MET A 92 8.29 -0.17 -18.68
C MET A 92 9.75 -0.57 -18.94
N LYS A 93 10.16 -1.78 -18.52
CA LYS A 93 11.49 -2.33 -18.83
C LYS A 93 11.67 -2.61 -20.32
N GLU A 94 10.65 -3.15 -20.99
CA GLU A 94 10.66 -3.37 -22.44
C GLU A 94 10.76 -2.05 -23.21
N GLU A 95 10.01 -1.02 -22.80
CA GLU A 95 10.07 0.33 -23.38
C GLU A 95 11.44 1.00 -23.17
N ALA A 96 12.02 0.92 -21.96
CA ALA A 96 13.36 1.45 -21.68
C ALA A 96 14.43 0.75 -22.53
N LYS A 97 14.34 -0.59 -22.67
CA LYS A 97 15.19 -1.36 -23.57
C LYS A 97 15.05 -0.92 -25.03
N LEU A 98 13.83 -0.60 -25.47
CA LEU A 98 13.56 -0.14 -26.83
C LEU A 98 14.16 1.26 -27.10
N ARG A 99 14.21 2.11 -26.07
CA ARG A 99 14.87 3.44 -26.13
C ARG A 99 16.39 3.39 -25.92
N GLY A 100 16.96 2.23 -25.61
CA GLY A 100 18.39 2.09 -25.31
C GLY A 100 18.81 2.67 -23.94
N GLU A 101 17.84 2.93 -23.06
CA GLU A 101 18.07 3.53 -21.74
C GLU A 101 18.13 2.44 -20.65
N ALA A 102 18.94 2.66 -19.62
CA ALA A 102 18.86 1.86 -18.41
C ALA A 102 17.51 2.10 -17.71
N PHE A 103 16.86 1.03 -17.25
CA PHE A 103 15.61 1.16 -16.50
C PHE A 103 15.91 1.72 -15.10
N GLU A 104 15.66 3.02 -14.90
CA GLU A 104 15.62 3.62 -13.57
C GLU A 104 14.22 3.49 -12.97
N GLY A 105 14.16 2.97 -11.74
CA GLY A 105 12.91 2.90 -10.98
C GLY A 105 12.42 4.29 -10.54
N PRO A 106 11.13 4.44 -10.16
CA PRO A 106 10.63 5.69 -9.63
C PRO A 106 11.37 6.05 -8.33
N LYS A 107 12.21 7.09 -8.38
CA LYS A 107 12.89 7.66 -7.22
C LYS A 107 11.86 8.38 -6.35
N LEU A 108 11.86 8.08 -5.06
CA LEU A 108 11.06 8.84 -4.10
C LEU A 108 11.73 10.19 -3.89
N PRO A 109 10.99 11.32 -3.92
CA PRO A 109 11.55 12.58 -3.47
C PRO A 109 11.81 12.44 -1.98
N CYS A 110 13.08 12.31 -1.61
CA CYS A 110 13.52 12.37 -0.23
C CYS A 110 13.93 13.82 0.02
N PRO A 111 13.12 14.63 0.72
CA PRO A 111 13.50 16.00 1.00
C PRO A 111 14.73 16.06 1.92
N ASP A 112 14.86 15.12 2.87
CA ASP A 112 16.00 15.01 3.79
C ASP A 112 16.30 13.54 4.09
N CYS A 113 17.02 12.87 3.19
CA CYS A 113 17.58 11.55 3.50
C CYS A 113 18.74 11.77 4.47
N VAL A 114 18.48 11.60 5.77
CA VAL A 114 19.56 11.49 6.76
C VAL A 114 20.20 10.13 6.53
N GLU A 115 21.46 10.11 6.12
CA GLU A 115 22.30 8.92 6.21
C GLU A 115 22.22 8.44 7.66
N LEU A 116 21.54 7.32 7.90
CA LEU A 116 21.57 6.66 9.20
C LEU A 116 22.94 5.99 9.31
N ASP A 117 23.95 6.79 9.64
CA ASP A 117 25.25 6.26 10.01
C ASP A 117 25.05 5.28 11.16
N GLU A 118 25.51 4.05 10.91
CA GLU A 118 25.45 2.92 11.82
C GLU A 118 26.03 3.31 13.19
N THR A 119 25.17 3.35 14.20
CA THR A 119 25.57 3.36 15.61
C THR A 119 24.83 2.27 16.37
#